data_AF-F6LP19-F1
#
_entry.id   AF-F6LP19-F1
#
_cell.length_a   1.000
_cell.length_b   1.000
_cell.length_c   1.000
_cell.angle_alpha   90.00
_cell.angle_beta   90.00
_cell.angle_gamma   90.00
#
_symmetry.space_group_name_H-M   'P 1'
#
loop_
_entity.id
_entity.type
_entity.pdbx_description
1 polymer ?
#
loop_
_entity_poly.entity_id
_entity_poly.type
_entity_poly.pdbx_seq_one_letter_code
_entity_poly.pdbx_strand_id
1 'polypeptide(L)'
;TDYWWFSAKRSCTQISQNVSNYGNNGNVRLFDIDQGKRCYNLPTIRNEVYLIRGIFPFGELSNSSFYVSIGVTQLGAVISSKLQDLKIEGVFRATKNYTDFCLVKEKVNPYISRVELRPLPEEYLHDLPTSVLKLISRNNLKGEGTDNDIRYPVDKSDRIWKETSSPSYAVPLSSNVSNFDPKTNMTPPLQVLQTALTHPEKLEFIHNDLETEDYEYRVFLYFLELNSSVKAGQRVFDIHVNSEAKEGRFDILAGGSNYRYTVLNFSANGSLNLTLVKASGSENGPLLNAYEILQVRPWIEETNQTD
;
A
#
# COMPACT_ATOMS: atom_id res chain seq x y z
N THR A 1 -18.06 -29.40 -5.16
CA THR A 1 -19.17 -28.52 -4.77
C THR A 1 -19.19 -28.31 -3.26
N ASP A 2 -18.48 -27.30 -2.77
CA ASP A 2 -18.21 -27.08 -1.33
C ASP A 2 -19.35 -26.41 -0.56
N TYR A 3 -20.59 -26.68 -0.98
CA TYR A 3 -21.80 -26.06 -0.41
C TYR A 3 -22.19 -26.59 0.98
N TRP A 4 -21.49 -27.62 1.48
CA TRP A 4 -21.88 -28.35 2.70
C TRP A 4 -21.13 -27.91 3.97
N TRP A 5 -20.18 -26.97 3.88
CA TRP A 5 -19.42 -26.52 5.06
C TRP A 5 -20.04 -25.34 5.81
N PHE A 6 -21.27 -24.91 5.47
CA PHE A 6 -21.90 -23.71 6.03
C PHE A 6 -22.91 -24.01 7.14
N SER A 7 -22.46 -24.49 8.30
CA SER A 7 -23.35 -24.70 9.46
C SER A 7 -23.57 -23.44 10.32
N ALA A 8 -22.81 -22.35 10.15
CA ALA A 8 -22.99 -21.12 10.91
C ALA A 8 -23.28 -19.91 10.01
N LYS A 9 -24.57 -19.65 9.78
CA LYS A 9 -25.07 -18.35 9.32
C LYS A 9 -25.51 -17.57 10.56
N ARG A 10 -24.94 -16.38 10.79
CA ARG A 10 -25.48 -15.27 11.63
C ARG A 10 -25.00 -15.13 13.09
N SER A 11 -23.74 -14.79 13.32
CA SER A 11 -23.47 -13.86 14.43
C SER A 11 -22.28 -12.94 14.11
N CYS A 12 -22.51 -11.64 14.25
CA CYS A 12 -21.44 -10.68 14.50
C CYS A 12 -21.41 -10.51 16.03
N THR A 13 -20.23 -10.60 16.62
CA THR A 13 -20.06 -10.39 18.07
C THR A 13 -19.39 -9.05 18.30
N GLN A 14 -19.87 -8.29 19.30
CA GLN A 14 -19.13 -7.13 19.80
C GLN A 14 -18.01 -7.63 20.71
N ILE A 15 -16.80 -7.08 20.55
CA ILE A 15 -15.71 -7.32 21.50
C ILE A 15 -15.98 -6.48 22.76
N SER A 16 -15.89 -7.11 23.95
CA SER A 16 -16.17 -6.45 25.23
C SER A 16 -15.17 -5.34 25.56
N GLN A 17 -15.68 -4.25 26.14
CA GLN A 17 -15.08 -2.93 26.39
C GLN A 17 -13.85 -2.86 27.34
N ASN A 18 -12.90 -3.79 27.28
CA ASN A 18 -11.61 -3.62 27.98
C ASN A 18 -10.47 -3.16 27.05
N VAL A 19 -10.78 -2.81 25.79
CA VAL A 19 -9.83 -2.34 24.76
C VAL A 19 -10.19 -0.92 24.27
N SER A 20 -10.96 -0.18 25.07
CA SER A 20 -11.30 1.22 24.77
C SER A 20 -10.11 2.12 25.05
N ASN A 21 -9.27 2.35 24.03
CA ASN A 21 -8.64 3.67 23.85
C ASN A 21 -8.05 3.95 22.47
N TYR A 22 -8.15 3.05 21.48
CA TYR A 22 -7.73 3.38 20.11
C TYR A 22 -8.72 2.86 19.07
N GLY A 23 -9.43 3.81 18.45
CA GLY A 23 -9.94 3.72 17.08
C GLY A 23 -10.83 2.54 16.70
N ASN A 24 -12.11 2.64 17.07
CA ASN A 24 -13.27 1.96 16.48
C ASN A 24 -13.68 0.60 17.09
N ASN A 25 -14.77 0.61 17.87
CA ASN A 25 -15.59 -0.54 18.25
C ASN A 25 -16.17 -1.22 16.98
N GLY A 26 -15.36 -1.98 16.27
CA GLY A 26 -15.79 -2.71 15.07
C GLY A 26 -16.59 -3.96 15.43
N ASN A 27 -17.74 -4.15 14.78
CA ASN A 27 -18.40 -5.46 14.76
C ASN A 27 -17.47 -6.46 14.07
N VAL A 28 -17.22 -7.60 14.71
CA VAL A 28 -16.35 -8.65 14.19
C VAL A 28 -17.19 -9.86 13.82
N ARG A 29 -16.89 -10.46 12.66
CA ARG A 29 -17.36 -11.81 12.34
C ARG A 29 -16.22 -12.79 12.63
N LEU A 30 -16.47 -13.72 13.55
CA LEU A 30 -15.61 -14.86 13.84
C LEU A 30 -16.09 -16.07 13.04
N PHE A 31 -15.16 -16.83 12.47
CA PHE A 31 -15.45 -18.05 11.74
C PHE A 31 -14.93 -19.25 12.51
N ASP A 32 -15.82 -19.92 13.22
CA ASP A 32 -15.52 -21.18 13.86
C ASP A 32 -15.48 -22.31 12.82
N ILE A 33 -14.27 -22.80 12.54
CA ILE A 33 -14.01 -23.88 11.61
C ILE A 33 -12.87 -24.75 12.12
N ASP A 34 -12.92 -26.06 11.87
CA ASP A 34 -11.85 -26.96 12.27
C ASP A 34 -10.63 -26.83 11.34
N GLN A 35 -10.88 -26.71 10.03
CA GLN A 35 -9.86 -26.60 8.98
C GLN A 35 -10.42 -25.92 7.72
N GLY A 36 -9.54 -25.54 6.79
CA GLY A 36 -9.91 -24.99 5.48
C GLY A 36 -10.01 -23.46 5.46
N LYS A 37 -10.83 -22.93 4.55
CA LYS A 37 -10.96 -21.48 4.32
C LYS A 37 -12.41 -21.00 4.29
N ARG A 38 -12.64 -19.74 4.65
CA ARG A 38 -13.91 -19.01 4.47
C ARG A 38 -13.70 -17.87 3.49
N CYS A 39 -14.45 -17.88 2.40
CA CYS A 39 -14.29 -16.91 1.33
C CYS A 39 -15.50 -15.99 1.20
N TYR A 40 -15.23 -14.72 0.96
CA TYR A 40 -16.21 -13.75 0.49
C TYR A 40 -16.13 -13.69 -1.04
N ASN A 41 -17.24 -13.96 -1.69
CA ASN A 41 -17.37 -13.78 -3.13
C ASN A 41 -17.76 -12.32 -3.42
N LEU A 42 -16.92 -11.61 -4.16
CA LEU A 42 -17.07 -10.18 -4.43
C LEU A 42 -17.15 -9.94 -5.95
N PRO A 43 -18.13 -9.16 -6.43
CA PRO A 43 -18.30 -8.92 -7.86
C PRO A 43 -17.16 -8.07 -8.43
N THR A 44 -16.68 -8.45 -9.60
CA THR A 44 -15.63 -7.74 -10.35
C THR A 44 -15.97 -7.66 -11.84
N ILE A 45 -15.28 -6.80 -12.56
CA ILE A 45 -15.32 -6.74 -14.02
C ILE A 45 -14.03 -7.34 -14.54
N ARG A 46 -14.14 -8.27 -15.49
CA ARG A 46 -12.98 -8.97 -16.06
C ARG A 46 -11.99 -7.97 -16.67
N ASN A 47 -10.71 -8.22 -16.48
CA ASN A 47 -9.57 -7.42 -16.91
C ASN A 47 -9.39 -6.07 -16.21
N GLU A 48 -10.30 -5.66 -15.33
CA GLU A 48 -10.10 -4.46 -14.50
C GLU A 48 -9.17 -4.76 -13.31
N VAL A 49 -8.45 -3.73 -12.87
CA VAL A 49 -7.54 -3.80 -11.72
C VAL A 49 -8.26 -3.35 -10.47
N TYR A 50 -8.12 -4.11 -9.39
CA TYR A 50 -8.74 -3.82 -8.11
C TYR A 50 -7.73 -3.84 -6.98
N LEU A 51 -7.90 -2.94 -6.01
CA LEU A 51 -7.39 -3.17 -4.66
C LEU A 51 -8.46 -3.89 -3.84
N ILE A 52 -8.03 -4.86 -3.03
CA ILE A 52 -8.85 -5.58 -2.08
C ILE A 52 -8.19 -5.58 -0.71
N ARG A 53 -8.96 -5.22 0.32
CA ARG A 53 -8.44 -5.01 1.67
C ARG A 53 -9.30 -5.69 2.71
N GLY A 54 -8.65 -6.50 3.56
CA GLY A 54 -9.22 -6.97 4.82
C GLY A 54 -8.79 -6.06 5.96
N ILE A 55 -9.74 -5.71 6.82
CA ILE A 55 -9.51 -4.97 8.07
C ILE A 55 -9.89 -5.86 9.24
N PHE A 56 -8.94 -6.03 10.15
CA PHE A 56 -9.05 -6.94 11.27
C PHE A 56 -9.05 -6.17 12.59
N PRO A 57 -9.85 -6.60 13.58
CA PRO A 57 -9.84 -6.02 14.91
C PRO A 57 -8.49 -6.25 15.58
N PHE A 58 -8.06 -5.24 16.32
CA PHE A 58 -6.92 -5.31 17.21
C PHE A 58 -7.32 -6.02 18.52
N GLY A 59 -6.51 -6.94 19.02
CA GLY A 59 -6.85 -7.69 20.25
C GLY A 59 -5.71 -8.54 20.80
N GLU A 60 -5.86 -8.94 22.06
CA GLU A 60 -4.92 -9.82 22.76
C GLU A 60 -5.23 -11.30 22.45
N LEU A 61 -4.91 -11.75 21.23
CA LEU A 61 -4.79 -13.19 20.97
C LEU A 61 -3.29 -13.49 20.82
N SER A 62 -2.71 -14.11 21.84
CA SER A 62 -1.28 -14.42 21.88
C SER A 62 -0.88 -15.38 20.74
N ASN A 63 0.16 -15.00 19.98
CA ASN A 63 0.93 -15.83 19.03
C ASN A 63 0.10 -16.70 18.07
N SER A 64 -1.02 -16.15 17.62
CA SER A 64 -2.03 -16.85 16.85
C SER A 64 -2.19 -16.21 15.48
N SER A 65 -2.06 -17.02 14.43
CA SER A 65 -2.12 -16.57 13.03
C SER A 65 -3.16 -17.36 12.22
N PHE A 66 -3.68 -16.68 11.21
CA PHE A 66 -4.41 -17.25 10.07
C PHE A 66 -4.01 -16.46 8.82
N TYR A 67 -4.23 -17.00 7.62
CA TYR A 67 -3.80 -16.34 6.39
C TYR A 67 -4.95 -15.67 5.64
N VAL A 68 -4.60 -14.67 4.86
CA VAL A 68 -5.48 -14.01 3.89
C VAL A 68 -5.00 -14.35 2.49
N SER A 69 -5.93 -14.66 1.60
CA SER A 69 -5.64 -14.94 0.19
C SER A 69 -6.69 -14.33 -0.73
N ILE A 70 -6.28 -14.06 -1.97
CA ILE A 70 -7.17 -13.78 -3.10
C ILE A 70 -7.21 -15.06 -3.95
N GLY A 71 -8.37 -15.71 -4.01
CA GLY A 71 -8.51 -17.06 -4.56
C GLY A 71 -7.67 -18.07 -3.77
N VAL A 72 -6.54 -18.47 -4.35
CA VAL A 72 -5.51 -19.32 -3.72
C VAL A 72 -4.16 -18.61 -3.53
N THR A 73 -4.03 -17.37 -4.01
CA THR A 73 -2.80 -16.58 -3.86
C THR A 73 -2.77 -15.95 -2.47
N GLN A 74 -1.84 -16.39 -1.61
CA GLN A 74 -1.67 -15.88 -0.25
C GLN A 74 -1.08 -14.46 -0.25
N LEU A 75 -1.75 -13.53 0.42
CA LEU A 75 -1.27 -12.16 0.64
C LEU A 75 -0.42 -12.02 1.90
N GLY A 76 -0.78 -12.72 2.97
CA GLY A 76 -0.05 -12.62 4.24
C GLY A 76 -0.80 -13.21 5.42
N ALA A 77 -0.11 -13.31 6.55
CA ALA A 77 -0.69 -13.72 7.81
C ALA A 77 -1.29 -12.53 8.56
N VAL A 78 -2.45 -12.72 9.16
CA VAL A 78 -2.94 -11.85 10.22
C VAL A 78 -2.32 -12.36 11.52
N ILE A 79 -1.38 -11.59 12.05
CA ILE A 79 -0.69 -11.91 13.31
C ILE A 79 -1.26 -10.99 14.38
N SER A 80 -1.97 -11.57 15.34
CA SER A 80 -2.52 -10.80 16.45
C SER A 80 -1.38 -10.25 17.33
N SER A 81 -1.02 -8.98 17.15
CA SER A 81 0.01 -8.30 17.92
C SER A 81 -0.45 -6.90 18.34
N LYS A 82 0.04 -6.42 19.49
CA LYS A 82 -0.32 -5.11 20.06
C LYS A 82 0.24 -3.91 19.28
N LEU A 83 1.02 -4.13 18.22
CA LEU A 83 1.84 -3.07 17.63
C LEU A 83 1.60 -2.88 16.13
N GLN A 84 0.70 -3.66 15.51
CA GLN A 84 0.50 -3.61 14.07
C GLN A 84 -0.94 -3.27 13.70
N ASP A 85 -1.08 -2.31 12.79
CA ASP A 85 -2.30 -2.10 12.02
C ASP A 85 -2.63 -3.38 11.25
N LEU A 86 -3.66 -4.12 11.67
CA LEU A 86 -4.06 -5.36 11.01
C LEU A 86 -4.91 -5.04 9.77
N LYS A 87 -4.25 -4.56 8.73
CA LYS A 87 -4.81 -4.34 7.39
C LYS A 87 -3.96 -5.13 6.41
N ILE A 88 -4.59 -6.05 5.68
CA ILE A 88 -3.92 -6.74 4.57
C ILE A 88 -4.59 -6.28 3.28
N GLU A 89 -3.82 -5.62 2.43
CA GLU A 89 -4.26 -5.08 1.15
C GLU A 89 -3.48 -5.75 0.02
N GLY A 90 -4.21 -6.17 -1.01
CA GLY A 90 -3.64 -6.69 -2.25
C GLY A 90 -4.20 -5.98 -3.47
N VAL A 91 -3.45 -5.99 -4.57
CA VAL A 91 -3.86 -5.52 -5.88
C VAL A 91 -3.81 -6.68 -6.86
N PHE A 92 -4.87 -6.87 -7.64
CA PHE A 92 -4.97 -7.96 -8.61
C PHE A 92 -5.75 -7.51 -9.85
N ARG A 93 -5.48 -8.16 -10.98
CA ARG A 93 -6.32 -8.06 -12.17
C ARG A 93 -7.40 -9.12 -12.10
N ALA A 94 -8.66 -8.71 -12.24
CA ALA A 94 -9.77 -9.65 -12.20
C ALA A 94 -9.77 -10.56 -13.45
N THR A 95 -9.66 -11.87 -13.24
CA THR A 95 -9.71 -12.87 -14.33
C THR A 95 -11.13 -13.36 -14.62
N LYS A 96 -12.05 -13.19 -13.67
CA LYS A 96 -13.47 -13.58 -13.70
C LYS A 96 -14.35 -12.35 -13.41
N ASN A 97 -15.68 -12.54 -13.41
CA ASN A 97 -16.66 -11.52 -12.97
C ASN A 97 -16.87 -11.51 -11.44
N TYR A 98 -16.06 -12.26 -10.71
CA TYR A 98 -15.99 -12.26 -9.25
C TYR A 98 -14.55 -12.54 -8.82
N THR A 99 -14.25 -12.21 -7.58
CA THR A 99 -13.03 -12.64 -6.89
C THR A 99 -13.41 -13.20 -5.53
N ASP A 100 -12.59 -14.13 -5.02
CA ASP A 100 -12.77 -14.69 -3.68
C ASP A 100 -11.72 -14.11 -2.74
N PHE A 101 -12.17 -13.47 -1.66
CA PHE A 101 -11.31 -13.04 -0.56
C PHE A 101 -11.43 -14.05 0.58
N CYS A 102 -10.37 -14.82 0.80
CA CYS A 102 -10.41 -15.98 1.65
C CYS A 102 -9.59 -15.79 2.91
N LEU A 103 -10.19 -16.18 4.03
CA LEU A 103 -9.55 -16.33 5.33
C LEU A 103 -9.25 -17.82 5.54
N VAL A 104 -7.99 -18.18 5.61
CA VAL A 104 -7.51 -19.57 5.69
C VAL A 104 -7.15 -19.88 7.13
N LYS A 105 -7.82 -20.86 7.74
CA LYS A 105 -7.51 -21.27 9.10
C LYS A 105 -6.12 -21.89 9.17
N GLU A 106 -5.39 -21.47 10.18
CA GLU A 106 -4.13 -22.06 10.58
C GLU A 106 -4.22 -22.39 12.08
N LYS A 107 -3.63 -21.56 12.95
CA LYS A 107 -3.60 -21.83 14.41
C LYS A 107 -4.91 -21.43 15.09
N VAL A 108 -5.56 -20.37 14.60
CA VAL A 108 -6.79 -19.83 15.19
C VAL A 108 -7.94 -19.73 14.20
N ASN A 109 -9.14 -19.56 14.75
CA ASN A 109 -10.33 -19.28 13.99
C ASN A 109 -10.21 -17.91 13.33
N PRO A 110 -10.36 -17.81 12.00
CA PRO A 110 -10.25 -16.54 11.33
C PRO A 110 -11.37 -15.58 11.75
N TYR A 111 -11.05 -14.30 11.75
CA TYR A 111 -12.00 -13.25 12.06
C TYR A 111 -11.80 -12.07 11.12
N ILE A 112 -12.81 -11.22 10.96
CA ILE A 112 -12.70 -10.01 10.14
C ILE A 112 -13.73 -8.97 10.56
N SER A 113 -13.35 -7.70 10.48
CA SER A 113 -14.28 -6.57 10.70
C SER A 113 -14.84 -6.05 9.38
N ARG A 114 -13.98 -5.98 8.35
CA ARG A 114 -14.37 -5.38 7.06
C ARG A 114 -13.61 -6.00 5.89
N VAL A 115 -14.30 -6.13 4.76
CA VAL A 115 -13.70 -6.38 3.45
C VAL A 115 -14.07 -5.20 2.55
N GLU A 116 -13.09 -4.64 1.86
CA GLU A 116 -13.27 -3.53 0.92
C GLU A 116 -12.68 -3.92 -0.44
N LEU A 117 -13.42 -3.68 -1.52
CA LEU A 117 -13.00 -3.88 -2.91
C LEU A 117 -13.20 -2.58 -3.68
N ARG A 118 -12.15 -2.08 -4.34
CA ARG A 118 -12.17 -0.80 -5.06
C ARG A 118 -11.43 -0.88 -6.38
N PRO A 119 -11.94 -0.26 -7.46
CA PRO A 119 -11.18 -0.10 -8.70
C PRO A 119 -9.89 0.68 -8.48
N LEU A 120 -8.84 0.29 -9.18
CA LEU A 120 -7.52 0.89 -9.10
C LEU A 120 -6.95 1.11 -10.52
N PRO A 121 -6.09 2.11 -10.75
CA PRO A 121 -5.48 2.32 -12.07
C PRO A 121 -4.66 1.13 -12.60
N GLU A 122 -4.65 0.98 -13.93
CA GLU A 122 -3.94 -0.07 -14.68
C GLU A 122 -2.42 -0.07 -14.41
N GLU A 123 -1.85 1.09 -14.11
CA GLU A 123 -0.41 1.28 -13.89
C GLU A 123 0.19 0.39 -12.79
N TYR A 124 -0.62 -0.02 -11.80
CA TYR A 124 -0.16 -0.92 -10.73
C TYR A 124 0.35 -2.24 -11.30
N LEU A 125 -0.39 -2.83 -12.24
CA LEU A 125 -0.08 -4.14 -12.83
C LEU A 125 0.44 -4.05 -14.27
N HIS A 126 0.81 -2.84 -14.72
CA HIS A 126 1.47 -2.67 -16.00
C HIS A 126 2.75 -3.51 -16.03
N ASP A 127 2.87 -4.38 -17.04
CA ASP A 127 3.93 -5.39 -17.22
C ASP A 127 3.98 -6.52 -16.17
N LEU A 128 2.92 -6.69 -15.36
CA LEU A 128 2.78 -7.76 -14.38
C LEU A 128 1.46 -8.53 -14.56
N PRO A 129 1.22 -9.15 -15.74
CA PRO A 129 -0.07 -9.75 -16.09
C PRO A 129 -0.45 -10.96 -15.22
N THR A 130 0.54 -11.64 -14.64
CA THR A 130 0.38 -12.87 -13.84
C THR A 130 0.80 -12.67 -12.40
N SER A 131 0.59 -11.47 -11.86
CA SER A 131 1.03 -11.13 -10.51
C SER A 131 -0.09 -10.52 -9.66
N VAL A 132 0.09 -10.65 -8.35
CA VAL A 132 -0.61 -9.90 -7.33
C VAL A 132 0.38 -9.05 -6.59
N LEU A 133 -0.03 -7.84 -6.25
CA LEU A 133 0.78 -6.98 -5.39
C LEU A 133 0.23 -7.05 -3.97
N LYS A 134 1.08 -7.28 -2.98
CA LYS A 134 0.76 -7.06 -1.57
C LYS A 134 1.25 -5.67 -1.19
N LEU A 135 0.39 -4.84 -0.61
CA LEU A 135 0.82 -3.56 -0.09
C LEU A 135 1.72 -3.79 1.14
N ILE A 136 2.91 -3.21 1.12
CA ILE A 136 3.79 -3.13 2.30
C ILE A 136 3.54 -1.82 3.03
N SER A 137 3.65 -0.69 2.32
CA SER A 137 3.40 0.62 2.90
C SER A 137 2.91 1.62 1.85
N ARG A 138 2.08 2.57 2.30
CA ARG A 138 1.59 3.70 1.50
C ARG A 138 1.73 4.97 2.32
N ASN A 139 2.70 5.79 1.92
CA ASN A 139 3.31 6.79 2.78
C ASN A 139 3.02 8.19 2.21
N ASN A 140 2.45 9.04 3.05
CA ASN A 140 2.31 10.47 2.85
C ASN A 140 3.41 11.18 3.64
N LEU A 141 4.32 11.87 2.94
CA LEU A 141 5.44 12.57 3.56
C LEU A 141 5.04 14.00 3.92
N LYS A 142 4.63 14.19 5.17
CA LYS A 142 4.27 15.48 5.76
C LYS A 142 5.03 15.74 7.05
N GLY A 143 5.10 17.00 7.44
CA GLY A 143 5.58 17.39 8.77
C GLY A 143 4.62 16.92 9.88
N GLU A 144 5.20 16.59 11.02
CA GLU A 144 4.55 16.02 12.21
C GLU A 144 3.24 16.76 12.60
N GLY A 145 2.19 16.01 12.96
CA GLY A 145 1.06 16.55 13.74
C GLY A 145 -0.27 16.78 13.02
N THR A 146 -0.60 16.02 11.97
CA THR A 146 -1.97 16.02 11.42
C THR A 146 -2.58 14.62 11.45
N ASP A 147 -3.51 14.36 12.35
CA ASP A 147 -3.87 13.00 12.80
C ASP A 147 -4.80 12.20 11.86
N ASN A 148 -4.88 12.56 10.57
CA ASN A 148 -5.87 11.98 9.65
C ASN A 148 -5.25 11.32 8.41
N ASP A 149 -5.56 10.03 8.24
CA ASP A 149 -5.37 9.26 7.01
C ASP A 149 -6.12 9.94 5.84
N ILE A 150 -5.47 10.12 4.69
CA ILE A 150 -6.15 10.57 3.46
C ILE A 150 -6.69 9.34 2.73
N ARG A 151 -8.00 9.29 2.53
CA ARG A 151 -8.71 8.21 1.81
C ARG A 151 -9.98 8.73 1.14
N TYR A 152 -10.91 7.85 0.75
CA TYR A 152 -12.20 8.27 0.22
C TYR A 152 -12.94 9.22 1.18
N PRO A 153 -13.61 10.29 0.68
CA PRO A 153 -13.88 10.61 -0.73
C PRO A 153 -12.76 11.38 -1.46
N VAL A 154 -11.67 11.73 -0.77
CA VAL A 154 -10.56 12.50 -1.35
C VAL A 154 -9.79 11.65 -2.37
N ASP A 155 -9.43 10.42 -1.98
CA ASP A 155 -8.92 9.41 -2.90
C ASP A 155 -10.07 8.58 -3.46
N LYS A 156 -10.33 8.70 -4.77
CA LYS A 156 -11.44 7.98 -5.46
C LYS A 156 -11.29 6.47 -5.44
N SER A 157 -10.06 5.96 -5.37
CA SER A 157 -9.78 4.52 -5.22
C SER A 157 -9.82 4.09 -3.76
N ASP A 158 -10.04 4.98 -2.79
CA ASP A 158 -10.10 4.67 -1.35
C ASP A 158 -8.80 3.99 -0.83
N ARG A 159 -7.67 4.33 -1.45
CA ARG A 159 -6.34 4.06 -0.88
C ARG A 159 -6.21 4.83 0.42
N ILE A 160 -5.55 4.23 1.41
CA ILE A 160 -5.29 4.85 2.71
C ILE A 160 -3.85 5.36 2.71
N TRP A 161 -3.68 6.67 2.61
CA TRP A 161 -2.39 7.34 2.70
C TRP A 161 -2.14 7.74 4.14
N LYS A 162 -1.11 7.11 4.74
CA LYS A 162 -0.77 7.32 6.15
C LYS A 162 0.46 8.20 6.29
N GLU A 163 0.50 8.96 7.37
CA GLU A 163 1.74 9.57 7.82
C GLU A 163 2.78 8.48 8.10
N THR A 164 4.02 8.71 7.68
CA THR A 164 5.15 7.86 8.04
C THR A 164 6.07 8.60 8.98
N SER A 165 6.85 7.85 9.77
CA SER A 165 7.98 8.43 10.47
C SER A 165 8.90 9.14 9.47
N SER A 166 9.12 10.43 9.73
CA SER A 166 10.02 11.25 8.92
C SER A 166 11.43 11.16 9.52
N PRO A 167 12.49 11.07 8.68
CA PRO A 167 13.84 11.22 9.19
C PRO A 167 13.99 12.57 9.89
N SER A 168 14.54 12.61 11.10
CA SER A 168 14.62 13.83 11.93
C SER A 168 15.43 14.96 11.29
N TYR A 169 16.32 14.62 10.34
CA TYR A 169 17.10 15.59 9.57
C TYR A 169 16.35 16.16 8.37
N ALA A 170 15.25 15.54 7.93
CA ALA A 170 14.49 16.00 6.78
C ALA A 170 13.66 17.24 7.14
N VAL A 171 13.55 18.16 6.20
CA VAL A 171 12.79 19.40 6.35
C VAL A 171 11.41 19.21 5.72
N PRO A 172 10.31 19.35 6.49
CA PRO A 172 8.97 19.32 5.93
C PRO A 172 8.70 20.58 5.11
N LEU A 173 8.08 20.40 3.96
CA LEU A 173 7.55 21.45 3.11
C LEU A 173 6.04 21.27 2.98
N SER A 174 5.33 22.38 2.95
CA SER A 174 3.92 22.40 2.59
C SER A 174 3.63 23.62 1.73
N SER A 175 2.72 23.46 0.79
CA SER A 175 2.26 24.57 -0.04
C SER A 175 0.83 24.32 -0.47
N ASN A 176 0.01 25.38 -0.41
CA ASN A 176 -1.35 25.37 -0.94
C ASN A 176 -1.31 25.54 -2.47
N VAL A 177 -0.51 24.72 -3.16
CA VAL A 177 -0.33 24.83 -4.61
C VAL A 177 -1.69 24.66 -5.29
N SER A 178 -2.24 25.77 -5.77
CA SER A 178 -3.40 25.84 -6.67
C SER A 178 -2.98 25.95 -8.14
N ASN A 179 -1.70 26.29 -8.39
CA ASN A 179 -1.10 26.41 -9.71
C ASN A 179 -0.57 25.06 -10.19
N PHE A 180 -1.49 24.15 -10.48
CA PHE A 180 -1.19 22.89 -11.13
C PHE A 180 -1.96 22.80 -12.45
N ASP A 181 -1.40 22.17 -13.47
CA ASP A 181 -2.13 21.94 -14.71
C ASP A 181 -3.22 20.88 -14.47
N PRO A 182 -4.52 21.26 -14.48
CA PRO A 182 -5.61 20.33 -14.22
C PRO A 182 -5.71 19.20 -15.25
N LYS A 183 -4.98 19.27 -16.37
CA LYS A 183 -4.88 18.18 -17.36
C LYS A 183 -3.91 17.07 -16.97
N THR A 184 -3.05 17.31 -15.99
CA THR A 184 -2.10 16.28 -15.58
C THR A 184 -2.83 15.25 -14.74
N ASN A 185 -2.90 14.03 -15.24
CA ASN A 185 -3.49 12.89 -14.54
C ASN A 185 -2.59 12.48 -13.37
N MET A 186 -2.81 13.06 -12.20
CA MET A 186 -2.17 12.65 -10.96
C MET A 186 -2.76 11.34 -10.46
N THR A 187 -1.91 10.36 -10.12
CA THR A 187 -2.41 9.14 -9.49
C THR A 187 -2.88 9.40 -8.06
N PRO A 188 -2.09 10.01 -7.15
CA PRO A 188 -2.53 10.37 -5.80
C PRO A 188 -3.44 11.60 -5.79
N PRO A 189 -4.31 11.77 -4.78
CA PRO A 189 -5.06 13.01 -4.60
C PRO A 189 -4.10 14.17 -4.27
N LEU A 190 -4.44 15.38 -4.70
CA LEU A 190 -3.60 16.57 -4.52
C LEU A 190 -3.21 16.81 -3.05
N GLN A 191 -4.09 16.49 -2.11
CA GLN A 191 -3.84 16.64 -0.66
C GLN A 191 -2.67 15.79 -0.16
N VAL A 192 -2.35 14.67 -0.84
CA VAL A 192 -1.14 13.88 -0.56
C VAL A 192 0.10 14.56 -1.10
N LEU A 193 -0.04 15.33 -2.19
CA LEU A 193 1.07 15.98 -2.88
C LEU A 193 1.35 17.39 -2.37
N GLN A 194 0.46 18.00 -1.58
CA GLN A 194 0.64 19.35 -1.00
C GLN A 194 1.73 19.42 0.07
N THR A 195 2.21 18.28 0.54
CA THR A 195 3.30 18.14 1.50
C THR A 195 4.45 17.34 0.90
N ALA A 196 5.66 17.61 1.38
CA ALA A 196 6.84 16.86 1.02
C ALA A 196 7.87 16.88 2.15
N LEU A 197 8.83 15.97 2.06
CA LEU A 197 10.12 16.10 2.73
C LEU A 197 11.19 16.53 1.73
N THR A 198 12.09 17.41 2.17
CA THR A 198 13.28 17.80 1.42
C THR A 198 14.51 17.76 2.31
N HIS A 199 15.69 17.67 1.72
CA HIS A 199 16.95 17.87 2.42
C HIS A 199 17.97 18.46 1.44
N PRO A 200 18.95 19.28 1.90
CA PRO A 200 19.95 19.86 1.01
C PRO A 200 20.76 18.84 0.21
N GLU A 201 21.05 17.67 0.81
CA GLU A 201 21.92 16.65 0.20
C GLU A 201 21.22 15.31 -0.08
N LYS A 202 20.70 14.63 0.95
CA LYS A 202 20.11 13.30 0.81
C LYS A 202 18.81 13.12 1.62
N LEU A 203 17.87 12.33 1.09
CA LEU A 203 16.76 11.75 1.84
C LEU A 203 16.92 10.22 1.86
N GLU A 204 16.64 9.58 2.99
CA GLU A 204 16.74 8.13 3.16
C GLU A 204 15.52 7.59 3.91
N PHE A 205 14.94 6.51 3.38
CA PHE A 205 13.79 5.82 3.96
C PHE A 205 14.12 4.33 4.06
N ILE A 206 14.19 3.82 5.29
CA ILE A 206 14.55 2.43 5.58
C ILE A 206 13.32 1.69 6.09
N HIS A 207 12.98 0.59 5.42
CA HIS A 207 11.94 -0.37 5.82
C HIS A 207 12.67 -1.66 6.21
N ASN A 208 12.54 -2.11 7.46
CA ASN A 208 13.28 -3.26 8.01
C ASN A 208 12.39 -4.48 8.31
N ASP A 209 11.10 -4.35 7.99
CA ASP A 209 10.03 -5.30 8.29
C ASP A 209 9.52 -6.01 7.04
N LEU A 210 10.38 -6.13 6.01
CA LEU A 210 10.07 -6.93 4.84
C LEU A 210 10.19 -8.42 5.16
N GLU A 211 9.54 -9.24 4.35
CA GLU A 211 9.70 -10.70 4.43
C GLU A 211 11.15 -11.08 4.12
N THR A 212 11.67 -12.10 4.80
CA THR A 212 13.08 -12.51 4.70
C THR A 212 13.38 -13.36 3.48
N GLU A 213 12.36 -13.82 2.75
CA GLU A 213 12.53 -14.48 1.46
C GLU A 213 12.78 -13.43 0.36
N ASP A 214 13.43 -13.83 -0.73
CA ASP A 214 13.66 -12.95 -1.87
C ASP A 214 12.35 -12.73 -2.62
N TYR A 215 11.89 -11.47 -2.64
CA TYR A 215 10.75 -11.04 -3.45
C TYR A 215 11.13 -9.88 -4.35
N GLU A 216 10.42 -9.78 -5.48
CA GLU A 216 10.37 -8.56 -6.27
C GLU A 216 9.45 -7.55 -5.59
N TYR A 217 9.82 -6.28 -5.68
CA TYR A 217 9.06 -5.15 -5.16
C TYR A 217 8.90 -4.11 -6.25
N ARG A 218 7.74 -3.46 -6.23
CA ARG A 218 7.41 -2.30 -7.05
C ARG A 218 7.20 -1.09 -6.15
N VAL A 219 7.93 -0.01 -6.44
CA VAL A 219 7.88 1.23 -5.67
C VAL A 219 7.42 2.38 -6.54
N PHE A 220 6.33 3.02 -6.13
CA PHE A 220 5.85 4.24 -6.75
C PHE A 220 6.39 5.44 -5.98
N LEU A 221 7.02 6.38 -6.66
CA LEU A 221 7.50 7.63 -6.09
C LEU A 221 6.76 8.80 -6.73
N TYR A 222 6.16 9.64 -5.90
CA TYR A 222 5.35 10.76 -6.35
C TYR A 222 5.98 12.10 -5.97
N PHE A 223 6.10 12.97 -6.97
CA PHE A 223 6.78 14.25 -6.84
C PHE A 223 5.88 15.38 -7.32
N LEU A 224 5.76 16.43 -6.51
CA LEU A 224 5.19 17.71 -6.86
C LEU A 224 6.17 18.78 -6.38
N GLU A 225 6.77 19.54 -7.31
CA GLU A 225 7.63 20.67 -6.95
C GLU A 225 6.78 21.78 -6.31
N LEU A 226 7.00 22.01 -5.02
CA LEU A 226 6.24 22.95 -4.20
C LEU A 226 6.81 24.37 -4.26
N ASN A 227 8.08 24.53 -4.66
CA ASN A 227 8.74 25.82 -4.78
C ASN A 227 8.66 26.35 -6.21
N SER A 228 7.77 27.31 -6.44
CA SER A 228 7.56 27.96 -7.75
C SER A 228 8.77 28.74 -8.28
N SER A 229 9.78 28.99 -7.45
CA SER A 229 11.02 29.64 -7.88
C SER A 229 12.01 28.67 -8.55
N VAL A 230 11.85 27.36 -8.32
CA VAL A 230 12.70 26.32 -8.90
C VAL A 230 12.36 26.14 -10.37
N LYS A 231 13.38 26.09 -11.21
CA LYS A 231 13.29 25.85 -12.65
C LYS A 231 13.90 24.49 -13.02
N ALA A 232 13.53 23.99 -14.20
CA ALA A 232 14.15 22.79 -14.76
C ALA A 232 15.68 22.89 -14.72
N GLY A 233 16.34 21.82 -14.28
CA GLY A 233 17.77 21.73 -14.07
C GLY A 233 18.28 22.21 -12.71
N GLN A 234 17.47 22.90 -11.88
CA GLN A 234 17.92 23.41 -10.58
C GLN A 234 17.76 22.38 -9.45
N ARG A 235 16.76 21.51 -9.52
CA ARG A 235 16.60 20.37 -8.61
C ARG A 235 16.80 19.07 -9.37
N VAL A 236 18.02 18.56 -9.31
CA VAL A 236 18.42 17.31 -9.95
C VAL A 236 18.98 16.36 -8.89
N PHE A 237 18.49 15.14 -8.84
CA PHE A 237 18.93 14.13 -7.88
C PHE A 237 18.88 12.72 -8.45
N ASP A 238 19.67 11.82 -7.89
CA ASP A 238 19.72 10.41 -8.24
C ASP A 238 18.85 9.62 -7.26
N ILE A 239 18.14 8.61 -7.75
CA ILE A 239 17.29 7.73 -6.95
C ILE A 239 17.92 6.34 -6.90
N HIS A 240 18.12 5.86 -5.68
CA HIS A 240 18.74 4.59 -5.39
C HIS A 240 17.79 3.72 -4.57
N VAL A 241 17.84 2.41 -4.81
CA VAL A 241 17.23 1.40 -3.94
C VAL A 241 18.30 0.39 -3.57
N ASN A 242 18.48 0.13 -2.27
CA ASN A 242 19.50 -0.78 -1.76
C ASN A 242 20.92 -0.46 -2.28
N SER A 243 21.26 0.83 -2.37
CA SER A 243 22.51 1.36 -2.94
C SER A 243 22.69 1.17 -4.45
N GLU A 244 21.74 0.54 -5.14
CA GLU A 244 21.72 0.42 -6.60
C GLU A 244 21.05 1.67 -7.20
N ALA A 245 21.72 2.31 -8.16
CA ALA A 245 21.14 3.44 -8.89
C ALA A 245 20.00 2.95 -9.79
N LYS A 246 18.79 3.48 -9.58
CA LYS A 246 17.60 3.15 -10.38
C LYS A 246 17.24 4.24 -11.37
N GLU A 247 17.40 5.50 -10.99
CA GLU A 247 17.18 6.66 -11.85
C GLU A 247 18.30 7.68 -11.62
N GLY A 248 18.98 8.08 -12.69
CA GLY A 248 20.04 9.09 -12.64
C GLY A 248 19.56 10.45 -13.11
N ARG A 249 20.04 11.50 -12.45
CA ARG A 249 19.76 12.91 -12.77
C ARG A 249 18.27 13.20 -12.95
N PHE A 250 17.46 12.66 -12.05
CA PHE A 250 16.03 12.88 -12.03
C PHE A 250 15.72 14.36 -11.76
N ASP A 251 14.89 14.93 -12.62
CA ASP A 251 14.38 16.30 -12.53
C ASP A 251 12.86 16.26 -12.70
N ILE A 252 12.15 16.78 -11.69
CA ILE A 252 10.68 16.84 -11.66
C ILE A 252 10.16 17.69 -12.83
N LEU A 253 10.83 18.82 -13.12
CA LEU A 253 10.39 19.85 -14.06
C LEU A 253 10.83 19.61 -15.51
N ALA A 254 11.66 18.60 -15.77
CA ALA A 254 12.19 18.32 -17.11
C ALA A 254 11.08 18.06 -18.16
N GLY A 255 9.91 17.59 -17.74
CA GLY A 255 8.75 17.35 -18.61
C GLY A 255 7.83 18.56 -18.82
N GLY A 256 8.19 19.75 -18.32
CA GLY A 256 7.35 20.95 -18.40
C GLY A 256 6.14 20.96 -17.44
N SER A 257 6.03 19.95 -16.58
CA SER A 257 5.05 19.88 -15.48
C SER A 257 5.80 19.93 -14.14
N ASN A 258 5.17 20.50 -13.12
CA ASN A 258 5.66 20.43 -11.74
C ASN A 258 5.29 19.14 -11.03
N TYR A 259 4.56 18.23 -11.67
CA TYR A 259 4.30 16.88 -11.19
C TYR A 259 5.02 15.85 -12.05
N ARG A 260 5.62 14.86 -11.38
CA ARG A 260 6.18 13.68 -12.00
C ARG A 260 6.04 12.50 -11.03
N TYR A 261 5.90 11.31 -11.58
CA TYR A 261 6.07 10.08 -10.80
C TYR A 261 7.02 9.14 -11.52
N THR A 262 7.61 8.21 -10.80
CA THR A 262 8.36 7.09 -11.37
C THR A 262 8.02 5.80 -10.63
N VAL A 263 8.16 4.68 -11.33
CA VAL A 263 7.90 3.32 -10.82
C VAL A 263 9.19 2.53 -10.94
N LEU A 264 9.69 2.06 -9.81
CA LEU A 264 10.93 1.30 -9.72
C LEU A 264 10.62 -0.15 -9.38
N ASN A 265 11.34 -1.10 -9.99
CA ASN A 265 11.29 -2.51 -9.64
C ASN A 265 12.66 -2.99 -9.15
N PHE A 266 12.68 -3.86 -8.13
CA PHE A 266 13.90 -4.44 -7.57
C PHE A 266 13.59 -5.66 -6.69
N SER A 267 14.60 -6.50 -6.50
CA SER A 267 14.56 -7.60 -5.53
C SER A 267 15.06 -7.13 -4.15
N ALA A 268 14.41 -7.58 -3.08
CA ALA A 268 14.86 -7.35 -1.72
C ALA A 268 14.51 -8.52 -0.79
N ASN A 269 15.24 -8.61 0.33
CA ASN A 269 14.97 -9.55 1.41
C ASN A 269 15.15 -8.83 2.76
N GLY A 270 14.17 -8.95 3.65
CA GLY A 270 14.22 -8.42 5.02
C GLY A 270 14.19 -6.89 5.15
N SER A 271 14.85 -6.14 4.26
CA SER A 271 14.89 -4.69 4.31
C SER A 271 15.00 -4.03 2.95
N LEU A 272 14.67 -2.74 2.94
CA LEU A 272 14.71 -1.87 1.77
C LEU A 272 15.19 -0.50 2.22
N ASN A 273 16.16 0.05 1.47
CA ASN A 273 16.63 1.41 1.62
C ASN A 273 16.36 2.21 0.34
N LEU A 274 15.40 3.11 0.40
CA LEU A 274 15.15 4.11 -0.64
C LEU A 274 15.95 5.37 -0.33
N THR A 275 16.86 5.74 -1.23
CA THR A 275 17.75 6.89 -1.05
C THR A 275 17.66 7.83 -2.25
N LEU A 276 17.39 9.11 -2.00
CA LEU A 276 17.46 10.18 -3.00
C LEU A 276 18.68 11.05 -2.68
N VAL A 277 19.56 11.30 -3.65
CA VAL A 277 20.82 12.03 -3.45
C VAL A 277 20.94 13.16 -4.44
N LYS A 278 21.24 14.37 -3.95
CA LYS A 278 21.51 15.53 -4.79
C LYS A 278 22.58 15.22 -5.83
N ALA A 279 22.28 15.49 -7.09
CA ALA A 279 23.22 15.28 -8.18
C ALA A 279 24.28 16.40 -8.17
N SER A 280 25.48 16.07 -8.64
CA SER A 280 26.54 17.08 -8.81
C SER A 280 26.10 18.20 -9.76
N GLY A 281 26.35 19.44 -9.34
CA GLY A 281 25.94 20.66 -10.04
C GLY A 281 24.47 21.08 -9.83
N SER A 282 23.67 20.31 -9.08
CA SER A 282 22.31 20.73 -8.69
C SER A 282 22.36 21.88 -7.69
N GLU A 283 21.41 22.82 -7.78
CA GLU A 283 21.28 23.92 -6.81
C GLU A 283 20.51 23.44 -5.57
N ASN A 284 19.43 22.70 -5.78
CA ASN A 284 18.55 22.19 -4.74
C ASN A 284 18.77 20.69 -4.50
N GLY A 285 18.54 20.23 -3.27
CA GLY A 285 18.58 18.82 -2.91
C GLY A 285 17.29 18.07 -3.28
N PRO A 286 17.16 16.78 -2.93
CA PRO A 286 15.98 16.00 -3.27
C PRO A 286 14.71 16.48 -2.55
N LEU A 287 13.56 16.13 -3.14
CA LEU A 287 12.22 16.36 -2.59
C LEU A 287 11.39 15.11 -2.89
N LEU A 288 10.55 14.67 -1.94
CA LEU A 288 9.61 13.57 -2.15
C LEU A 288 8.31 13.85 -1.40
N ASN A 289 7.16 13.67 -2.06
CA ASN A 289 5.84 13.96 -1.50
C ASN A 289 5.18 12.71 -0.92
N ALA A 290 5.25 11.60 -1.65
CA ALA A 290 4.64 10.35 -1.23
C ALA A 290 5.29 9.16 -1.95
N TYR A 291 5.12 7.98 -1.38
CA TYR A 291 5.54 6.74 -2.03
C TYR A 291 4.73 5.53 -1.57
N GLU A 292 4.68 4.52 -2.44
CA GLU A 292 4.09 3.22 -2.14
C GLU A 292 5.14 2.13 -2.35
N ILE A 293 5.13 1.12 -1.48
CA ILE A 293 5.95 -0.09 -1.62
C ILE A 293 4.98 -1.26 -1.72
N LEU A 294 5.06 -2.01 -2.82
CA LEU A 294 4.27 -3.21 -3.02
C LEU A 294 5.18 -4.40 -3.32
N GLN A 295 4.96 -5.50 -2.62
CA GLN A 295 5.63 -6.77 -2.88
C GLN A 295 4.90 -7.49 -4.02
N VAL A 296 5.64 -7.98 -5.01
CA VAL A 296 5.11 -8.74 -6.14
C VAL A 296 5.06 -10.22 -5.76
N ARG A 297 3.89 -10.84 -5.97
CA ARG A 297 3.65 -12.26 -5.75
C ARG A 297 3.13 -12.90 -7.03
N PRO A 298 3.48 -14.16 -7.33
CA PRO A 298 2.90 -14.86 -8.45
C PRO A 298 1.40 -15.04 -8.25
N TRP A 299 0.60 -14.76 -9.27
CA TRP A 299 -0.82 -15.10 -9.28
C TRP A 299 -0.98 -16.58 -9.57
N ILE A 300 -1.54 -17.30 -8.61
CA ILE A 300 -1.88 -18.71 -8.76
C ILE A 300 -3.36 -18.77 -9.18
N GLU A 301 -3.59 -19.19 -10.41
CA GLU A 301 -4.95 -19.43 -10.89
C GLU A 301 -5.54 -20.67 -10.21
N GLU A 302 -6.80 -20.57 -9.82
CA GLU A 302 -7.55 -21.71 -9.31
C GLU A 302 -7.74 -22.73 -10.44
N THR A 303 -7.37 -23.98 -10.21
CA THR A 303 -7.75 -25.06 -11.12
C THR A 303 -9.28 -25.17 -11.15
N ASN A 304 -9.84 -25.30 -12.35
CA ASN A 304 -11.28 -25.51 -12.50
C ASN A 304 -11.68 -26.78 -11.74
N GLN A 305 -12.78 -26.73 -10.96
CA GLN A 305 -13.37 -27.91 -10.29
C GLN A 305 -14.00 -28.92 -11.28
N THR A 306 -13.46 -29.06 -12.48
CA THR A 306 -13.83 -30.07 -13.47
C THR A 306 -12.60 -30.90 -13.80
N ASP A 307 -12.16 -31.67 -12.82
CA ASP A 307 -11.39 -32.91 -12.97
C ASP A 307 -11.93 -33.91 -11.94
#